data_AF-A0A382P0N1-F1
#
_entry.id   AF-A0A382P0N1-F1
#
_cell.length_a   1.000
_cell.length_b   1.000
_cell.length_c   1.000
_cell.angle_alpha   90.00
_cell.angle_beta   90.00
_cell.angle_gamma   90.00
#
_symmetry.space_group_name_H-M   'P 1'
#
loop_
_entity.id
_entity.type
_entity.pdbx_description
1 polymer ?
#
loop_
_entity_poly.entity_id
_entity_poly.type
_entity_poly.pdbx_seq_one_letter_code
_entity_poly.pdbx_strand_id
1 'polypeptide(L)'
;MEWTYLGKIIKELPKDCVGFVYLITNTTNKRKYVGKKLARFRKTRPPLKGKINKRRSTVESDWRDYWGSSDWLLEDVSKLGKNKFTREILH
;
A
#
# COMPACT_ATOMS: atom_id res chain seq x y z
N MET A 1 -6.77 10.50 -4.41
CA MET A 1 -5.39 11.04 -4.36
C MET A 1 -4.45 9.91 -4.76
N GLU A 2 -3.54 10.13 -5.70
CA GLU A 2 -2.75 9.04 -6.27
C GLU A 2 -1.38 8.91 -5.57
N TRP A 3 -0.74 7.76 -5.73
CA TRP A 3 0.64 7.54 -5.27
C TRP A 3 1.62 8.10 -6.30
N THR A 4 2.74 8.67 -5.83
CA THR A 4 3.83 9.09 -6.71
C THR A 4 5.10 8.28 -6.48
N TYR A 5 5.96 8.18 -7.48
CA TYR A 5 7.32 7.66 -7.37
C TYR A 5 8.22 8.50 -8.27
N LEU A 6 9.30 9.05 -7.70
CA LEU A 6 10.19 9.98 -8.41
C LEU A 6 9.41 11.13 -9.07
N GLY A 7 8.43 11.67 -8.35
CA GLY A 7 7.55 12.75 -8.82
C GLY A 7 6.51 12.37 -9.87
N LYS A 8 6.44 11.10 -10.30
CA LYS A 8 5.47 10.63 -11.31
C LYS A 8 4.33 9.86 -10.66
N ILE A 9 3.11 10.10 -11.12
CA ILE A 9 1.92 9.37 -10.68
C ILE A 9 2.03 7.89 -11.09
N ILE A 10 1.77 6.99 -10.15
CA ILE A 10 1.69 5.55 -10.37
C ILE A 10 0.23 5.10 -10.37
N LYS A 11 -0.15 4.35 -11.42
CA LYS A 11 -1.43 3.62 -11.48
C LYS A 11 -1.28 2.11 -11.23
N GLU A 12 -0.11 1.56 -11.54
CA GLU A 12 0.19 0.13 -11.45
C GLU A 12 1.61 -0.10 -10.92
N LEU A 13 1.76 -1.12 -10.08
CA LEU A 13 3.07 -1.58 -9.61
C LEU A 13 3.65 -2.65 -10.54
N PRO A 14 4.98 -2.73 -10.70
CA PRO A 14 5.64 -3.81 -11.44
C PRO A 14 5.13 -5.20 -11.03
N LYS A 15 5.09 -6.16 -11.96
CA LYS A 15 4.51 -7.51 -11.73
C LYS A 15 5.26 -8.33 -10.68
N ASP A 16 6.53 -8.04 -10.49
CA ASP A 16 7.45 -8.66 -9.53
C ASP A 16 7.54 -7.90 -8.21
N CYS A 17 6.95 -6.70 -8.10
CA CYS A 17 6.87 -5.95 -6.86
C CYS A 17 6.09 -6.74 -5.80
N VAL A 18 6.78 -7.15 -4.72
CA VAL A 18 6.20 -7.84 -3.57
C VAL A 18 5.69 -6.83 -2.53
N GLY A 19 6.34 -5.69 -2.44
CA GLY A 19 6.01 -4.59 -1.55
C GLY A 19 6.92 -3.40 -1.80
N PHE A 20 6.65 -2.31 -1.10
CA PHE A 20 7.35 -1.05 -1.27
C PHE A 20 7.44 -0.29 0.05
N VAL A 21 8.42 0.60 0.13
CA VAL A 21 8.56 1.60 1.20
C VAL A 21 7.87 2.87 0.76
N TYR A 22 7.16 3.53 1.67
CA TYR A 22 6.42 4.74 1.37
C TYR A 22 6.70 5.86 2.38
N LEU A 23 6.42 7.08 1.93
CA LEU A 23 6.40 8.31 2.71
C LEU A 23 5.06 9.01 2.52
N ILE A 24 4.35 9.26 3.61
CA ILE A 24 3.18 10.13 3.64
C ILE A 24 3.58 11.44 4.32
N THR A 25 3.37 12.56 3.64
CA THR A 25 3.72 13.89 4.19
C THR A 25 2.46 14.70 4.43
N ASN A 26 2.26 15.15 5.66
CA ASN A 26 1.24 16.13 5.98
C ASN A 26 1.71 17.52 5.51
N THR A 27 0.96 18.12 4.59
CA THR A 27 1.30 19.41 3.96
C THR A 27 1.11 20.60 4.89
N THR A 28 0.28 20.49 5.94
CA THR A 28 -0.03 21.60 6.86
C THR A 28 1.06 21.80 7.90
N ASN A 29 1.62 20.71 8.44
CA ASN A 29 2.60 20.75 9.53
C ASN A 29 3.96 20.10 9.18
N LYS A 30 4.12 19.62 7.94
CA LYS A 30 5.33 18.97 7.41
C LYS A 30 5.73 17.67 8.12
N ARG A 31 4.88 17.09 8.96
CA ARG A 31 5.13 15.78 9.55
C ARG A 31 5.17 14.70 8.47
N LYS A 32 6.09 13.77 8.65
CA LYS A 32 6.40 12.69 7.70
C LYS A 32 6.17 11.35 8.38
N TYR A 33 5.53 10.44 7.66
CA TYR A 33 5.20 9.10 8.12
C TYR A 33 5.78 8.11 7.12
N VAL A 34 6.80 7.38 7.54
CA VAL A 34 7.47 6.38 6.71
C VAL A 34 6.97 5.00 7.10
N GLY A 35 6.69 4.15 6.12
CA GLY A 35 6.27 2.79 6.39
C GLY A 35 6.51 1.86 5.22
N LYS A 36 6.09 0.61 5.38
CA LYS A 36 6.20 -0.44 4.37
C LYS A 36 4.81 -1.01 4.11
N LYS A 37 4.49 -1.30 2.85
CA LYS A 37 3.27 -2.01 2.46
C LYS A 37 3.61 -3.15 1.53
N LEU A 38 3.01 -4.32 1.75
CA LEU A 38 3.06 -5.41 0.79
C LEU A 38 2.08 -5.11 -0.36
N ALA A 39 2.56 -5.20 -1.59
CA ALA A 39 1.78 -5.00 -2.81
C ALA A 39 0.96 -6.23 -3.15
N ARG A 40 1.47 -7.42 -2.82
CA ARG A 40 0.84 -8.69 -3.11
C ARG A 40 1.09 -9.70 -2.00
N PHE A 41 0.16 -10.63 -1.83
CA PHE A 41 0.25 -11.71 -0.85
C PHE A 41 0.03 -13.06 -1.51
N ARG A 42 0.76 -14.08 -1.03
CA ARG A 42 0.54 -15.46 -1.45
C ARG A 42 -0.60 -16.08 -0.64
N LYS A 43 -1.70 -16.42 -1.32
CA LYS A 43 -2.82 -17.15 -0.74
C LYS A 43 -2.69 -18.63 -1.07
N THR A 44 -2.64 -19.46 -0.04
CA THR A 44 -2.68 -20.92 -0.17
C THR A 44 -4.08 -21.41 0.13
N ARG A 45 -4.66 -22.22 -0.76
CA ARG A 45 -5.99 -22.82 -0.62
C ARG A 45 -5.86 -24.35 -0.52
N PRO A 46 -6.79 -25.02 0.17
CA PRO A 46 -6.80 -26.48 0.21
C PRO A 46 -6.89 -27.08 -1.22
N PRO A 47 -6.37 -28.31 -1.40
CA PRO A 47 -6.51 -29.03 -2.66
C PRO A 47 -7.99 -29.24 -3.02
N LEU A 48 -8.26 -29.48 -4.30
CA LEU A 48 -9.58 -29.90 -4.76
C LEU A 48 -9.83 -31.36 -4.41
N LYS A 49 -11.11 -31.78 -4.37
CA LYS A 49 -11.49 -33.18 -4.12
C LYS A 49 -10.74 -34.10 -5.10
N GLY A 50 -10.03 -35.10 -4.57
CA GLY A 50 -9.23 -36.05 -5.35
C GLY A 50 -7.85 -35.54 -5.80
N LYS A 51 -7.38 -34.39 -5.31
CA LYS A 51 -6.01 -33.90 -5.54
C LYS A 51 -5.25 -33.77 -4.23
N ILE A 52 -3.92 -33.94 -4.27
CA ILE A 52 -3.04 -33.87 -3.10
C ILE A 52 -2.39 -32.47 -2.99
N ASN A 53 -2.09 -31.85 -4.14
CA ASN A 53 -1.35 -30.60 -4.18
C ASN A 53 -2.20 -29.39 -3.76
N LYS A 54 -1.70 -28.62 -2.79
CA LYS A 54 -2.30 -27.34 -2.38
C LYS A 54 -2.29 -26.35 -3.55
N ARG A 55 -3.36 -25.56 -3.66
CA ARG A 55 -3.45 -24.50 -4.69
C ARG A 55 -2.83 -23.23 -4.15
N ARG A 56 -1.96 -22.62 -4.93
CA ARG A 56 -1.26 -21.38 -4.57
C ARG A 56 -1.60 -20.30 -5.57
N SER A 57 -2.03 -19.14 -5.09
CA SER A 57 -2.40 -17.97 -5.89
C SER A 57 -1.80 -16.71 -5.28
N THR A 58 -1.56 -15.69 -6.10
CA THR A 58 -1.15 -14.36 -5.64
C THR A 58 -2.36 -13.42 -5.66
N VAL A 59 -2.54 -12.64 -4.60
CA VAL A 59 -3.64 -11.67 -4.46
C VAL A 59 -3.02 -10.28 -4.30
N GLU A 60 -3.56 -9.30 -5.02
CA GLU A 60 -3.14 -7.90 -4.88
C GLU A 60 -3.66 -7.30 -3.57
N SER A 61 -2.87 -6.43 -2.96
CA SER A 61 -3.27 -5.69 -1.77
C SER A 61 -4.12 -4.46 -2.11
N ASP A 62 -4.71 -3.88 -1.08
CA ASP A 62 -5.42 -2.60 -1.07
C ASP A 62 -4.48 -1.38 -1.15
N TRP A 63 -3.26 -1.53 -1.68
CA TRP A 63 -2.23 -0.49 -1.59
C TRP A 63 -2.66 0.86 -2.18
N ARG A 64 -3.53 0.88 -3.19
CA ARG A 64 -4.05 2.12 -3.81
C ARG A 64 -4.79 3.01 -2.82
N ASP A 65 -5.60 2.41 -1.95
CA ASP A 65 -6.44 3.13 -0.98
C ASP A 65 -5.81 3.21 0.41
N TYR A 66 -4.65 2.59 0.61
CA TYR A 66 -3.96 2.51 1.88
C TYR A 66 -3.38 3.86 2.35
N TRP A 67 -3.57 4.18 3.65
CA TRP A 67 -3.11 5.43 4.28
C TRP A 67 -2.12 5.23 5.42
N GLY A 68 -1.59 4.01 5.58
CA GLY A 68 -0.63 3.69 6.64
C GLY A 68 -1.25 2.90 7.79
N SER A 69 -0.40 2.46 8.71
CA SER A 69 -0.76 1.66 9.89
C SER A 69 -0.70 2.46 11.19
N SER A 70 -0.41 3.76 11.13
CA SER A 70 -0.29 4.61 12.31
C SER A 70 -1.64 5.24 12.64
N ASP A 71 -2.13 5.01 13.86
CA ASP A 71 -3.42 5.56 14.31
C ASP A 71 -3.45 7.10 14.24
N TRP A 72 -2.34 7.73 14.64
CA TRP A 72 -2.15 9.18 14.59
C TRP A 72 -2.28 9.73 13.17
N LEU A 73 -1.71 9.03 12.19
CA LEU A 73 -1.83 9.42 10.78
C LEU A 73 -3.27 9.26 10.30
N LEU A 74 -3.92 8.15 10.63
CA LEU A 74 -5.30 7.89 10.22
C LEU A 74 -6.27 8.93 10.82
N GLU A 75 -6.05 9.29 12.07
CA GLU A 75 -6.80 10.35 12.76
C GLU A 75 -6.59 11.72 12.09
N ASP A 76 -5.34 12.10 11.81
CA ASP A 76 -5.00 13.34 11.12
C ASP A 76 -5.63 13.39 9.71
N VAL A 77 -5.57 12.29 8.96
CA VAL A 77 -6.20 12.17 7.63
C VAL A 77 -7.71 12.33 7.73
N SER A 78 -8.35 11.75 8.76
CA SER A 78 -9.79 11.87 8.99
C SER A 78 -10.19 13.30 9.37
N LYS A 79 -9.38 14.00 10.17
CA LYS A 79 -9.69 15.37 10.65
C LYS A 79 -9.40 16.44 9.61
N LEU A 80 -8.22 16.39 8.98
CA LEU A 80 -7.73 17.42 8.06
C LEU A 80 -8.18 17.19 6.61
N GLY A 81 -8.56 15.96 6.28
CA GLY A 81 -8.92 15.55 4.94
C GLY A 81 -7.73 15.08 4.10
N LYS A 82 -7.98 14.13 3.20
CA LYS A 82 -6.95 13.48 2.37
C LYS A 82 -6.15 14.46 1.51
N ASN A 83 -6.75 15.56 1.06
CA ASN A 83 -6.11 16.60 0.24
C ASN A 83 -4.97 17.35 0.96
N LYS A 84 -4.85 17.22 2.28
CA LYS A 84 -3.76 17.81 3.06
C LYS A 84 -2.53 16.90 3.17
N PHE A 85 -2.50 15.78 2.46
CA PHE A 85 -1.40 14.82 2.52
C PHE A 85 -0.88 14.48 1.13
N THR A 86 0.38 14.13 1.02
CA THR A 86 0.95 13.52 -0.19
C THR A 86 1.39 12.10 0.12
N ARG A 87 1.35 11.21 -0.88
CA ARG A 87 1.72 9.81 -0.75
C ARG A 87 2.76 9.46 -1.81
N GLU A 88 3.97 9.14 -1.36
CA GLU A 88 5.11 8.84 -2.23
C GLU A 88 5.65 7.44 -1.92
N ILE A 89 5.97 6.68 -2.96
CA ILE A 89 6.74 5.44 -2.89
C ILE A 89 8.23 5.82 -2.97
N LEU A 90 9.05 5.19 -2.13
CA LEU A 90 10.49 5.43 -2.07
C LEU A 90 11.30 4.31 -2.72
N HIS A 91 10.91 3.06 -2.51
CA HIS A 91 11.60 1.87 -3.03
C HIS A 91 10.62 0.73 -3.26
#